data_AF-X0URP3-F1
#
_entry.id   AF-X0URP3-F1
#
_cell.length_a   1.000
_cell.length_b   1.000
_cell.length_c   1.000
_cell.angle_alpha   90.00
_cell.angle_beta   90.00
_cell.angle_gamma   90.00
#
_symmetry.space_group_name_H-M   'P 1'
#
loop_
_entity.id
_entity.type
_entity.pdbx_description
1 polymer ?
#
loop_
_entity_poly.entity_id
_entity_poly.type
_entity_poly.pdbx_seq_one_letter_code
_entity_poly.pdbx_strand_id
1 'polypeptide(L)'
;AIFSREMGIPAVVGTQEATTKLKEGEIITVDGSNGKIYKGKVAETKQKEVLPVNTQTKTKLKVIVDLPNFAERAAKSGIKNVGLTRIEGIIAESGKHPLYFLEKKEIQKYEDVIFKGIETIAKYFDEVWVRTSDIRTDEFQNLEGAPKQVEPNPMLGMHGIRFGIKHPEILKAELKAMKRVAQKGKKIGILMPQVISVDELKKVKEFLKEIEFNEAKVGIMIETPAAVQLIGDFCEEKIDFISFGTNDLTQYMLALDRGNEQV
;
A
#
# COMPACT_ATOMS: atom_id res chain seq x y z
N ALA A 1 -6.83 -0.14 14.18
CA ALA A 1 -6.72 -1.60 13.99
C ALA A 1 -5.87 -1.98 12.77
N ILE A 2 -6.11 -1.41 11.58
CA ILE A 2 -5.38 -1.74 10.34
C ILE A 2 -3.87 -1.46 10.48
N PHE A 3 -3.50 -0.25 10.90
CA PHE A 3 -2.10 0.13 11.10
C PHE A 3 -1.39 -0.74 12.15
N SER A 4 -2.04 -1.03 13.28
CA SER A 4 -1.51 -1.95 14.29
C SER A 4 -1.26 -3.36 13.74
N ARG A 5 -2.14 -3.86 12.86
CA ARG A 5 -1.98 -5.15 12.17
C ARG A 5 -0.76 -5.14 11.24
N GLU A 6 -0.57 -4.06 10.48
CA GLU A 6 0.58 -3.90 9.58
C GLU A 6 1.90 -3.81 10.36
N MET A 7 1.90 -3.17 11.53
CA MET A 7 3.07 -3.09 12.41
C MET A 7 3.28 -4.32 13.30
N GLY A 8 2.40 -5.33 13.23
CA GLY A 8 2.47 -6.49 14.10
C GLY A 8 2.28 -6.17 15.59
N ILE A 9 1.70 -5.03 15.91
CA ILE A 9 1.41 -4.58 17.28
C ILE A 9 0.03 -5.13 17.68
N PRO A 10 -0.08 -5.90 18.78
CA PRO A 10 -1.37 -6.33 19.29
C PRO A 10 -2.27 -5.14 19.60
N ALA A 11 -3.49 -5.15 19.08
CA ALA A 11 -4.48 -4.10 19.33
C ALA A 11 -5.85 -4.72 19.53
N VAL A 12 -6.59 -4.19 20.50
CA VAL A 12 -8.02 -4.42 20.69
C VAL A 12 -8.68 -3.05 20.61
N VAL A 13 -9.64 -2.91 19.69
CA VAL A 13 -10.41 -1.67 19.47
C VAL A 13 -11.88 -1.92 19.83
N GLY A 14 -12.67 -0.85 20.01
CA GLY A 14 -14.09 -0.99 20.35
C GLY A 14 -14.32 -1.57 21.75
N THR A 15 -13.41 -1.31 22.69
CA THR A 15 -13.47 -1.87 24.06
C THR A 15 -14.59 -1.28 24.91
N GLN A 16 -15.17 -0.15 24.49
CA GLN A 16 -16.23 0.64 25.14
C GLN A 16 -15.88 1.20 26.53
N GLU A 17 -15.31 0.39 27.42
CA GLU A 17 -15.07 0.70 28.83
C GLU A 17 -13.58 0.78 29.21
N ALA A 18 -12.65 0.62 28.26
CA ALA A 18 -11.22 0.57 28.60
C ALA A 18 -10.72 1.85 29.29
N THR A 19 -11.21 3.02 28.87
CA THR A 19 -10.83 4.32 29.45
C THR A 19 -11.35 4.54 30.86
N THR A 20 -12.37 3.79 31.30
CA THR A 20 -12.92 3.87 32.66
C THR A 20 -12.36 2.78 33.58
N LYS A 21 -12.00 1.62 33.02
CA LYS A 21 -11.48 0.47 33.77
C LYS A 21 -9.96 0.47 33.96
N LEU A 22 -9.21 1.07 33.05
CA LEU A 22 -7.74 1.09 33.09
C LEU A 22 -7.22 2.39 33.69
N LYS A 23 -6.15 2.30 34.49
CA LYS A 23 -5.48 3.47 35.07
C LYS A 23 -4.14 3.73 34.39
N GLU A 24 -3.74 4.99 34.39
CA GLU A 24 -2.41 5.37 33.89
C GLU A 24 -1.30 4.70 34.71
N GLY A 25 -0.28 4.19 34.02
CA GLY A 25 0.80 3.41 34.63
C GLY A 25 0.44 1.95 34.96
N GLU A 26 -0.80 1.50 34.75
CA GLU A 26 -1.19 0.12 34.98
C GLU A 26 -0.61 -0.82 33.92
N ILE A 27 0.08 -1.88 34.36
CA ILE A 27 0.60 -2.91 33.47
C ILE A 27 -0.55 -3.81 33.04
N ILE A 28 -0.73 -3.97 31.73
CA ILE A 28 -1.73 -4.84 31.12
C ILE A 28 -1.11 -5.74 30.04
N THR A 29 -1.80 -6.82 29.72
CA THR A 29 -1.50 -7.69 28.57
C THR A 29 -2.64 -7.59 27.56
N VAL A 30 -2.31 -7.32 26.29
CA VAL A 30 -3.27 -7.21 25.18
C VAL A 30 -3.21 -8.46 24.31
N ASP A 31 -4.28 -9.25 24.30
CA ASP A 31 -4.48 -10.37 23.39
C ASP A 31 -5.31 -9.93 22.18
N GLY A 32 -4.61 -9.43 21.16
CA GLY A 32 -5.21 -9.03 19.89
C GLY A 32 -5.77 -10.20 19.05
N SER A 33 -5.51 -11.47 19.41
CA SER A 33 -6.08 -12.62 18.69
C SER A 33 -7.50 -12.95 19.15
N ASN A 34 -7.76 -12.84 20.45
CA ASN A 34 -9.06 -13.15 21.04
C ASN A 34 -9.85 -11.89 21.47
N GLY A 35 -9.29 -10.69 21.27
CA GLY A 35 -9.93 -9.44 21.68
C GLY A 35 -9.97 -9.25 23.20
N LYS A 36 -9.03 -9.87 23.94
CA LYS A 36 -9.04 -9.87 25.41
C LYS A 36 -7.94 -8.97 25.98
N ILE A 37 -8.24 -8.32 27.10
CA ILE A 37 -7.30 -7.51 27.86
C ILE A 37 -7.19 -8.13 29.25
N TYR A 38 -5.98 -8.41 29.70
CA TYR A 38 -5.71 -8.97 31.02
C TYR A 38 -4.91 -7.99 31.87
N LYS A 39 -5.18 -8.00 33.18
CA LYS A 39 -4.41 -7.22 34.15
C LYS A 39 -3.05 -7.87 34.43
N GLY A 40 -2.00 -7.07 34.48
CA GLY A 40 -0.63 -7.54 34.69
C GLY A 40 -0.01 -8.16 33.43
N LYS A 41 1.17 -8.76 33.60
CA LYS A 41 1.93 -9.45 32.54
C LYS A 41 1.59 -10.94 32.58
N VAL A 42 0.70 -11.39 31.70
CA VAL A 42 0.07 -12.73 31.80
C VAL A 42 0.62 -13.73 30.78
N ALA A 43 1.31 -13.27 29.74
CA ALA A 43 1.93 -14.15 28.75
C ALA A 43 3.15 -13.50 28.09
N GLU A 44 4.08 -14.33 27.60
CA GLU A 44 5.09 -13.91 26.64
C GLU A 44 4.47 -13.75 25.24
N THR A 45 4.94 -12.76 24.49
CA THR A 45 4.52 -12.50 23.12
C THR A 45 4.94 -13.66 22.21
N LYS A 46 4.10 -14.69 22.06
CA LYS A 46 4.31 -15.73 21.05
C LYS A 46 4.06 -15.13 19.67
N GLN A 47 5.13 -14.87 18.91
CA GLN A 47 4.99 -14.59 17.49
C GLN A 47 4.46 -15.86 16.80
N LYS A 48 3.31 -15.76 16.14
CA LYS A 48 2.81 -16.85 15.28
C LYS A 48 3.82 -17.09 14.16
N GLU A 49 4.39 -18.29 14.15
CA GLU A 49 5.29 -18.76 13.12
C GLU A 49 4.57 -18.81 11.77
N VAL A 50 5.23 -18.35 10.71
CA VAL A 50 4.70 -18.46 9.35
C VAL A 50 5.14 -19.80 8.80
N LEU A 51 4.17 -20.68 8.57
CA LEU A 51 4.40 -22.01 8.03
C LEU A 51 4.49 -21.97 6.50
N PRO A 52 5.30 -22.83 5.88
CA PRO A 52 5.33 -23.00 4.43
C PRO A 52 3.96 -23.42 3.89
N VAL A 53 3.56 -22.81 2.78
CA VAL A 53 2.35 -23.19 2.06
C VAL A 53 2.67 -24.35 1.11
N ASN A 54 2.29 -25.56 1.52
CA ASN A 54 2.57 -26.79 0.76
C ASN A 54 1.39 -27.22 -0.12
N THR A 55 0.31 -26.45 -0.16
CA THR A 55 -0.91 -26.82 -0.91
C THR A 55 -0.76 -26.44 -2.38
N GLN A 56 -1.01 -27.40 -3.26
CA GLN A 56 -1.13 -27.12 -4.70
C GLN A 56 -2.51 -26.54 -4.99
N THR A 57 -2.54 -25.35 -5.57
CA THR A 57 -3.77 -24.64 -5.93
C THR A 57 -3.81 -24.39 -7.43
N LYS A 58 -5.03 -24.35 -8.00
CA LYS A 58 -5.22 -23.94 -9.42
C LYS A 58 -4.83 -22.48 -9.66
N THR A 59 -4.99 -21.64 -8.63
CA THR A 59 -4.65 -20.22 -8.67
C THR A 59 -3.27 -19.98 -8.08
N LYS A 60 -2.44 -19.16 -8.73
CA LYS A 60 -1.13 -18.77 -8.20
C LYS A 60 -1.32 -17.95 -6.93
N LEU A 61 -0.75 -18.42 -5.82
CA LEU A 61 -0.74 -17.67 -4.57
C LEU A 61 0.34 -16.59 -4.63
N LYS A 62 -0.02 -15.39 -4.17
CA LYS A 62 0.88 -14.26 -3.98
C LYS A 62 0.69 -13.68 -2.59
N VAL A 63 1.74 -13.14 -2.00
CA VAL A 63 1.68 -12.47 -0.69
C VAL A 63 1.50 -10.96 -0.85
N ILE A 64 0.92 -10.31 0.16
CA ILE A 64 0.92 -8.86 0.29
C ILE A 64 2.03 -8.49 1.27
N VAL A 65 2.95 -7.62 0.86
CA VAL A 65 4.08 -7.19 1.69
C VAL A 65 4.30 -5.70 1.44
N ASP A 66 3.93 -4.89 2.42
CA ASP A 66 3.94 -3.42 2.30
C ASP A 66 5.11 -2.78 3.05
N LEU A 67 5.70 -3.50 3.99
CA LEU A 67 6.75 -3.00 4.86
C LEU A 67 8.00 -3.89 4.80
N PRO A 68 9.20 -3.31 4.65
CA PRO A 68 10.46 -4.05 4.56
C PRO A 68 10.70 -5.04 5.70
N ASN A 69 10.38 -4.66 6.93
CA ASN A 69 10.62 -5.46 8.13
C ASN A 69 9.80 -6.76 8.18
N PHE A 70 8.73 -6.88 7.38
CA PHE A 70 7.91 -8.09 7.31
C PHE A 70 8.28 -9.00 6.14
N ALA A 71 9.18 -8.57 5.24
CA ALA A 71 9.52 -9.30 4.02
C ALA A 71 10.13 -10.68 4.31
N GLU A 72 11.10 -10.74 5.23
CA GLU A 72 11.73 -12.01 5.63
C GLU A 72 10.70 -12.98 6.22
N ARG A 73 9.85 -12.48 7.12
CA ARG A 73 8.78 -13.27 7.75
C ARG A 73 7.79 -13.80 6.70
N ALA A 74 7.38 -12.97 5.75
CA ALA A 74 6.47 -13.37 4.69
C ALA A 74 7.10 -14.43 3.76
N ALA A 75 8.39 -14.34 3.49
CA ALA A 75 9.11 -15.30 2.65
C ALA A 75 9.20 -16.71 3.25
N LYS A 76 9.05 -16.86 4.58
CA LYS A 76 8.95 -18.18 5.25
C LYS A 76 7.73 -18.99 4.80
N SER A 77 6.73 -18.35 4.19
CA SER A 77 5.61 -19.05 3.54
C SER A 77 6.01 -19.90 2.33
N GLY A 78 7.22 -19.72 1.79
CA GLY A 78 7.67 -20.36 0.55
C GLY A 78 7.14 -19.69 -0.72
N ILE A 79 6.22 -18.74 -0.61
CA ILE A 79 5.70 -17.98 -1.76
C ILE A 79 6.73 -16.95 -2.19
N LYS A 80 7.18 -17.04 -3.45
CA LYS A 80 8.22 -16.16 -4.04
C LYS A 80 7.68 -14.93 -4.79
N ASN A 81 6.38 -14.71 -4.76
CA ASN A 81 5.73 -13.67 -5.56
C ASN A 81 4.93 -12.73 -4.66
N VAL A 82 5.21 -11.43 -4.72
CA VAL A 82 4.42 -10.39 -4.04
C VAL A 82 3.36 -9.89 -5.01
N GLY A 83 2.09 -9.98 -4.62
CA GLY A 83 0.95 -9.56 -5.43
C GLY A 83 0.58 -8.10 -5.24
N LEU A 84 0.99 -7.52 -4.12
CA LEU A 84 0.80 -6.12 -3.80
C LEU A 84 1.83 -5.67 -2.77
N THR A 85 2.51 -4.58 -3.08
CA THR A 85 3.30 -3.76 -2.18
C THR A 85 2.75 -2.34 -2.25
N ARG A 86 2.18 -1.89 -1.14
CA ARG A 86 1.74 -0.52 -0.88
C ARG A 86 2.94 0.28 -0.37
N ILE A 87 3.26 1.40 -1.02
CA ILE A 87 4.45 2.19 -0.68
C ILE A 87 4.19 3.24 0.40
N GLU A 88 2.95 3.45 0.81
CA GLU A 88 2.56 4.46 1.80
C GLU A 88 3.20 4.19 3.16
N GLY A 89 3.38 2.91 3.54
CA GLY A 89 4.12 2.53 4.73
C GLY A 89 5.59 2.95 4.68
N ILE A 90 6.26 2.72 3.54
CA ILE A 90 7.65 3.15 3.29
C ILE A 90 7.76 4.68 3.37
N ILE A 91 6.78 5.40 2.81
CA ILE A 91 6.71 6.86 2.85
C ILE A 91 6.53 7.35 4.29
N ALA A 92 5.61 6.74 5.03
CA ALA A 92 5.34 7.10 6.42
C ALA A 92 6.55 6.86 7.34
N GLU A 93 7.31 5.78 7.13
CA GLU A 93 8.56 5.51 7.87
C GLU A 93 9.63 6.60 7.65
N SER A 94 9.59 7.32 6.52
CA SER A 94 10.48 8.47 6.28
C SER A 94 10.10 9.72 7.10
N GLY A 95 8.90 9.77 7.64
CA GLY A 95 8.33 10.92 8.36
C GLY A 95 7.96 12.11 7.47
N LYS A 96 8.12 12.00 6.14
CA LYS A 96 8.00 13.11 5.18
C LYS A 96 7.03 12.78 4.06
N HIS A 97 6.13 13.71 3.77
CA HIS A 97 5.19 13.60 2.66
C HIS A 97 5.93 13.79 1.31
N PRO A 98 5.49 13.17 0.20
CA PRO A 98 6.16 13.36 -1.10
C PRO A 98 6.26 14.83 -1.55
N LEU A 99 5.27 15.65 -1.19
CA LEU A 99 5.30 17.11 -1.44
C LEU A 99 6.46 17.82 -0.74
N TYR A 100 6.88 17.37 0.45
CA TYR A 100 8.06 17.94 1.12
C TYR A 100 9.28 17.88 0.19
N PHE A 101 9.52 16.70 -0.40
CA PHE A 101 10.68 16.50 -1.26
C PHE A 101 10.56 17.30 -2.55
N LEU A 102 9.36 17.44 -3.10
CA LEU A 102 9.10 18.27 -4.27
C LEU A 102 9.40 19.76 -3.98
N GLU A 103 8.85 20.31 -2.90
CA GLU A 103 9.01 21.71 -2.50
C GLU A 103 10.46 22.07 -2.17
N LYS A 104 11.19 21.14 -1.52
CA LYS A 104 12.61 21.30 -1.21
C LYS A 104 13.53 21.03 -2.40
N LYS A 105 13.00 20.64 -3.56
CA LYS A 105 13.77 20.21 -4.75
C LYS A 105 14.71 19.02 -4.45
N GLU A 106 14.28 18.13 -3.56
CA GLU A 106 15.01 16.95 -3.11
C GLU A 106 14.35 15.65 -3.63
N ILE A 107 13.75 15.68 -4.82
CA ILE A 107 12.99 14.55 -5.37
C ILE A 107 13.81 13.26 -5.49
N GLN A 108 15.13 13.38 -5.70
CA GLN A 108 16.03 12.24 -5.71
C GLN A 108 16.09 11.51 -4.36
N LYS A 109 15.96 12.23 -3.24
CA LYS A 109 15.90 11.61 -1.91
C LYS A 109 14.61 10.83 -1.73
N TYR A 110 13.49 11.32 -2.29
CA TYR A 110 12.24 10.58 -2.30
C TYR A 110 12.36 9.28 -3.11
N GLU A 111 12.94 9.35 -4.31
CA GLU A 111 13.26 8.16 -5.11
C GLU A 111 14.12 7.15 -4.30
N ASP A 112 15.14 7.62 -3.58
CA ASP A 112 16.00 6.75 -2.76
C ASP A 112 15.26 6.09 -1.60
N VAL A 113 14.31 6.79 -0.96
CA VAL A 113 13.45 6.23 0.09
C VAL A 113 12.62 5.07 -0.48
N ILE A 114 11.92 5.31 -1.60
CA ILE A 114 11.09 4.29 -2.24
C ILE A 114 11.94 3.12 -2.74
N PHE A 115 13.09 3.40 -3.36
CA PHE A 115 14.01 2.39 -3.87
C PHE A 115 14.49 1.47 -2.75
N LYS A 116 14.96 2.02 -1.62
CA LYS A 116 15.46 1.21 -0.49
C LYS A 116 14.37 0.34 0.12
N GLY A 117 13.15 0.86 0.24
CA GLY A 117 12.01 0.12 0.75
C GLY A 117 11.65 -1.07 -0.16
N ILE A 118 11.44 -0.81 -1.45
CA ILE A 118 11.08 -1.86 -2.42
C ILE A 118 12.24 -2.86 -2.59
N GLU A 119 13.49 -2.40 -2.66
CA GLU A 119 14.67 -3.27 -2.76
C GLU A 119 14.74 -4.25 -1.59
N THR A 120 14.50 -3.77 -0.37
CA THR A 120 14.57 -4.61 0.83
C THR A 120 13.50 -5.69 0.81
N ILE A 121 12.29 -5.37 0.34
CA ILE A 121 11.25 -6.38 0.09
C ILE A 121 11.72 -7.36 -1.01
N ALA A 122 12.17 -6.83 -2.14
CA ALA A 122 12.55 -7.61 -3.32
C ALA A 122 13.74 -8.56 -3.08
N LYS A 123 14.56 -8.37 -2.04
CA LYS A 123 15.62 -9.33 -1.65
C LYS A 123 15.07 -10.74 -1.42
N TYR A 124 13.84 -10.86 -0.92
CA TYR A 124 13.26 -12.16 -0.53
C TYR A 124 12.33 -12.78 -1.58
N PHE A 125 12.02 -12.05 -2.64
CA PHE A 125 11.03 -12.43 -3.67
C PHE A 125 11.60 -12.30 -5.08
N ASP A 126 11.02 -13.03 -6.04
CA ASP A 126 11.46 -13.01 -7.44
C ASP A 126 10.69 -11.97 -8.26
N GLU A 127 9.39 -11.84 -7.95
CA GLU A 127 8.49 -10.91 -8.59
C GLU A 127 7.81 -10.02 -7.54
N VAL A 128 7.76 -8.71 -7.79
CA VAL A 128 7.14 -7.73 -6.89
C VAL A 128 6.20 -6.79 -7.65
N TRP A 129 4.91 -6.85 -7.28
CA TRP A 129 3.91 -5.92 -7.78
C TRP A 129 3.77 -4.75 -6.82
N VAL A 130 4.10 -3.55 -7.29
CA VAL A 130 4.13 -2.32 -6.49
C VAL A 130 3.00 -1.41 -6.97
N ARG A 131 2.16 -1.00 -6.03
CA ARG A 131 1.15 0.04 -6.28
C ARG A 131 1.82 1.40 -6.12
N THR A 132 1.60 2.31 -7.08
CA THR A 132 2.04 3.71 -6.91
C THR A 132 1.31 4.33 -5.71
N SER A 133 1.82 5.45 -5.20
CA SER A 133 1.27 6.03 -3.97
C SER A 133 -0.22 6.38 -4.09
N ASP A 134 -0.94 6.06 -3.03
CA ASP A 134 -2.36 6.31 -2.83
C ASP A 134 -2.56 7.04 -1.49
N ILE A 135 -1.79 8.10 -1.29
CA ILE A 135 -1.77 8.86 -0.04
C ILE A 135 -3.03 9.70 0.04
N ARG A 136 -3.93 9.29 0.93
CA ARG A 136 -5.12 10.06 1.27
C ARG A 136 -4.82 11.16 2.26
N THR A 137 -5.56 12.25 2.13
CA THR A 137 -5.36 13.46 2.93
C THR A 137 -5.75 13.29 4.38
N ASP A 138 -6.45 12.25 4.82
CA ASP A 138 -6.79 12.01 6.24
C ASP A 138 -5.83 11.06 6.95
N GLU A 139 -5.20 10.12 6.22
CA GLU A 139 -4.33 9.10 6.83
C GLU A 139 -2.91 9.62 7.11
N PHE A 140 -2.45 10.62 6.35
CA PHE A 140 -1.03 11.04 6.34
C PHE A 140 -0.79 12.52 6.65
N GLN A 141 -1.74 13.22 7.29
CA GLN A 141 -1.65 14.66 7.63
C GLN A 141 -0.49 15.03 8.57
N ASN A 142 -0.04 14.05 9.35
CA ASN A 142 1.01 14.22 10.35
C ASN A 142 2.42 14.15 9.77
N LEU A 143 2.57 13.76 8.50
CA LEU A 143 3.87 13.79 7.83
C LEU A 143 4.33 15.23 7.62
N GLU A 144 5.64 15.45 7.74
CA GLU A 144 6.24 16.74 7.43
C GLU A 144 5.99 17.08 5.95
N GLY A 145 5.51 18.30 5.67
CA GLY A 145 5.13 18.75 4.32
C GLY A 145 3.83 18.17 3.76
N ALA A 146 3.02 17.48 4.57
CA ALA A 146 1.67 17.10 4.18
C ALA A 146 0.76 18.34 4.07
N PRO A 147 -0.19 18.37 3.10
CA PRO A 147 -1.17 19.43 3.00
C PRO A 147 -1.96 19.58 4.30
N LYS A 148 -2.19 20.83 4.72
CA LYS A 148 -3.01 21.14 5.91
C LYS A 148 -4.49 21.36 5.60
N GLN A 149 -4.84 21.40 4.31
CA GLN A 149 -6.22 21.49 3.89
C GLN A 149 -6.95 20.19 4.20
N VAL A 150 -8.07 20.29 4.91
CA VAL A 150 -8.97 19.16 5.13
C VAL A 150 -9.87 19.03 3.91
N GLU A 151 -9.74 17.93 3.18
CA GLU A 151 -10.71 17.58 2.14
C GLU A 151 -12.01 17.11 2.78
N PRO A 152 -13.19 17.56 2.30
CA PRO A 152 -14.47 17.11 2.85
C PRO A 152 -14.67 15.59 2.72
N ASN A 153 -14.21 15.01 1.59
CA ASN A 153 -14.33 13.59 1.29
C ASN A 153 -12.96 13.04 0.82
N PRO A 154 -12.05 12.71 1.76
CA PRO A 154 -10.70 12.24 1.42
C PRO A 154 -10.69 10.99 0.54
N MET A 155 -11.69 10.11 0.71
CA MET A 155 -11.86 8.89 -0.10
C MET A 155 -12.15 9.18 -1.58
N LEU A 156 -12.78 10.33 -1.91
CA LEU A 156 -13.06 10.73 -3.29
C LEU A 156 -12.09 11.82 -3.78
N GLY A 157 -11.06 12.10 -2.99
CA GLY A 157 -10.24 13.31 -3.06
C GLY A 157 -9.06 13.24 -4.04
N MET A 158 -8.04 14.04 -3.77
CA MET A 158 -6.82 14.14 -4.58
C MET A 158 -5.75 13.14 -4.13
N HIS A 159 -5.99 11.85 -4.39
CA HIS A 159 -5.06 10.75 -4.10
C HIS A 159 -4.92 9.79 -5.28
N GLY A 160 -4.22 8.67 -5.09
CA GLY A 160 -3.99 7.65 -6.10
C GLY A 160 -3.32 8.19 -7.37
N ILE A 161 -3.70 7.64 -8.52
CA ILE A 161 -3.09 8.07 -9.78
C ILE A 161 -3.36 9.53 -10.13
N ARG A 162 -4.51 10.07 -9.72
CA ARG A 162 -4.88 11.47 -9.94
C ARG A 162 -3.86 12.42 -9.33
N PHE A 163 -3.43 12.13 -8.09
CA PHE A 163 -2.36 12.88 -7.44
C PHE A 163 -1.04 12.73 -8.19
N GLY A 164 -0.66 11.50 -8.55
CA GLY A 164 0.58 11.23 -9.28
C GLY A 164 0.68 11.93 -10.63
N ILE A 165 -0.43 12.00 -11.39
CA ILE A 165 -0.49 12.72 -12.68
C ILE A 165 -0.40 14.23 -12.47
N LYS A 166 -1.04 14.78 -11.43
CA LYS A 166 -0.95 16.20 -11.08
C LYS A 166 0.46 16.60 -10.63
N HIS A 167 1.18 15.68 -9.98
CA HIS A 167 2.55 15.88 -9.51
C HIS A 167 3.52 14.90 -10.19
N PRO A 168 3.79 15.08 -11.50
CA PRO A 168 4.49 14.09 -12.32
C PRO A 168 5.92 13.81 -11.85
N GLU A 169 6.59 14.76 -11.21
CA GLU A 169 7.92 14.56 -10.62
C GLU A 169 7.90 13.51 -9.50
N ILE A 170 6.85 13.50 -8.68
CA ILE A 170 6.64 12.53 -7.60
C ILE A 170 6.38 11.14 -8.19
N LEU A 171 5.43 11.04 -9.12
CA LEU A 171 5.12 9.76 -9.76
C LEU A 171 6.32 9.20 -10.52
N LYS A 172 7.05 10.03 -11.28
CA LYS A 172 8.27 9.59 -11.97
C LYS A 172 9.35 9.12 -11.01
N ALA A 173 9.49 9.72 -9.83
CA ALA A 173 10.41 9.24 -8.80
C ALA A 173 10.04 7.85 -8.29
N GLU A 174 8.76 7.57 -8.06
CA GLU A 174 8.29 6.22 -7.69
C GLU A 174 8.58 5.21 -8.80
N LEU A 175 8.28 5.56 -10.05
CA LEU A 175 8.54 4.71 -11.21
C LEU A 175 10.04 4.47 -11.46
N LYS A 176 10.89 5.49 -11.25
CA LYS A 176 12.36 5.35 -11.32
C LYS A 176 12.91 4.47 -10.20
N ALA A 177 12.37 4.58 -9.00
CA ALA A 177 12.72 3.68 -7.90
C ALA A 177 12.40 2.22 -8.26
N MET A 178 11.21 1.97 -8.84
CA MET A 178 10.83 0.66 -9.37
C MET A 178 11.76 0.19 -10.50
N LYS A 179 12.14 1.08 -11.42
CA LYS A 179 13.13 0.80 -12.49
C LYS A 179 14.47 0.36 -11.93
N ARG A 180 14.98 1.07 -10.93
CA ARG A 180 16.25 0.73 -10.26
C ARG A 180 16.20 -0.66 -9.62
N VAL A 181 15.05 -1.07 -9.08
CA VAL A 181 14.88 -2.45 -8.56
C VAL A 181 14.84 -3.46 -9.71
N ALA A 182 14.16 -3.15 -10.81
CA ALA A 182 14.12 -4.02 -11.98
C ALA A 182 15.51 -4.25 -12.60
N GLN A 183 16.34 -3.20 -12.66
CA GLN A 183 17.74 -3.27 -13.09
C GLN A 183 18.62 -4.17 -12.22
N LYS A 184 18.19 -4.51 -11.00
CA LYS A 184 18.83 -5.53 -10.14
C LYS A 184 18.36 -6.96 -10.44
N GLY A 185 17.70 -7.17 -11.58
CA GLY A 185 17.25 -8.49 -12.05
C GLY A 185 15.92 -8.94 -11.46
N LYS A 186 15.14 -8.03 -10.86
CA LYS A 186 13.83 -8.34 -10.28
C LYS A 186 12.72 -8.05 -11.28
N LYS A 187 11.66 -8.86 -11.27
CA LYS A 187 10.48 -8.59 -12.10
C LYS A 187 9.53 -7.66 -11.37
N ILE A 188 9.25 -6.50 -11.95
CA ILE A 188 8.39 -5.48 -11.37
C ILE A 188 7.06 -5.36 -12.12
N GLY A 189 5.96 -5.39 -11.37
CA GLY A 189 4.65 -4.97 -11.84
C GLY A 189 4.26 -3.62 -11.26
N ILE A 190 3.99 -2.63 -12.09
CA ILE A 190 3.46 -1.33 -11.70
C ILE A 190 1.94 -1.44 -11.66
N LEU A 191 1.35 -1.12 -10.53
CA LEU A 191 -0.09 -1.15 -10.32
C LEU A 191 -0.62 0.26 -10.06
N MET A 192 -1.48 0.76 -10.94
CA MET A 192 -2.07 2.09 -10.85
C MET A 192 -3.37 2.05 -10.02
N PRO A 193 -3.47 2.78 -8.89
CA PRO A 193 -4.69 2.88 -8.10
C PRO A 193 -5.63 3.99 -8.59
N GLN A 194 -6.91 3.88 -8.24
CA GLN A 194 -7.96 4.90 -8.41
C GLN A 194 -8.13 5.38 -9.86
N VAL A 195 -7.86 4.51 -10.83
CA VAL A 195 -8.02 4.83 -12.26
C VAL A 195 -9.52 4.98 -12.56
N ILE A 196 -9.88 6.00 -13.33
CA ILE A 196 -11.26 6.22 -13.80
C ILE A 196 -11.34 6.49 -15.31
N SER A 197 -10.21 6.59 -16.00
CA SER A 197 -10.16 6.87 -17.43
C SER A 197 -8.97 6.21 -18.13
N VAL A 198 -9.13 5.93 -19.42
CA VAL A 198 -8.05 5.38 -20.27
C VAL A 198 -6.92 6.40 -20.45
N ASP A 199 -7.22 7.69 -20.42
CA ASP A 199 -6.22 8.75 -20.57
C ASP A 199 -5.23 8.80 -19.40
N GLU A 200 -5.66 8.47 -18.18
CA GLU A 200 -4.77 8.32 -17.04
C GLU A 200 -3.75 7.19 -17.26
N LEU A 201 -4.20 6.05 -17.81
CA LEU A 201 -3.31 4.95 -18.20
C LEU A 201 -2.31 5.38 -19.28
N LYS A 202 -2.79 6.05 -20.34
CA LYS A 202 -1.92 6.57 -21.41
C LYS A 202 -0.87 7.51 -20.85
N LYS A 203 -1.25 8.39 -19.91
CA LYS A 203 -0.32 9.35 -19.30
C LYS A 203 0.79 8.67 -18.51
N VAL A 204 0.48 7.62 -17.75
CA VAL A 204 1.51 6.84 -17.05
C VAL A 204 2.42 6.12 -18.03
N LYS A 205 1.89 5.56 -19.11
CA LYS A 205 2.70 4.94 -20.17
C LYS A 205 3.63 5.94 -20.86
N GLU A 206 3.22 7.20 -21.04
CA GLU A 206 4.11 8.27 -21.50
C GLU A 206 5.26 8.48 -20.51
N PHE A 207 4.97 8.60 -19.21
CA PHE A 207 6.01 8.75 -18.19
C PHE A 207 6.99 7.58 -18.17
N LEU A 208 6.51 6.34 -18.35
CA LEU A 208 7.37 5.16 -18.46
C LEU A 208 8.31 5.22 -19.67
N LYS A 209 7.82 5.70 -20.82
CA LYS A 209 8.66 5.93 -22.00
C LYS A 209 9.71 7.01 -21.73
N GLU A 210 9.32 8.12 -21.13
CA GLU A 210 10.23 9.24 -20.82
C GLU A 210 11.37 8.84 -19.87
N ILE A 211 11.11 7.93 -18.92
CA ILE A 211 12.14 7.40 -18.02
C ILE A 211 12.80 6.12 -18.54
N GLU A 212 12.46 5.69 -19.76
CA GLU A 212 12.94 4.47 -20.42
C GLU A 212 12.76 3.20 -19.58
N PHE A 213 11.60 3.00 -18.96
CA PHE A 213 11.29 1.80 -18.16
C PHE A 213 10.41 0.83 -18.96
N ASN A 214 11.02 0.07 -19.86
CA ASN A 214 10.31 -0.75 -20.86
C ASN A 214 10.01 -2.18 -20.38
N GLU A 215 10.76 -2.66 -19.38
CA GLU A 215 10.69 -4.02 -18.86
C GLU A 215 9.60 -4.21 -17.79
N ALA A 216 8.99 -3.12 -17.32
CA ALA A 216 7.94 -3.16 -16.31
C ALA A 216 6.67 -3.80 -16.86
N LYS A 217 6.01 -4.60 -16.02
CA LYS A 217 4.63 -5.03 -16.27
C LYS A 217 3.69 -3.92 -15.83
N VAL A 218 2.80 -3.45 -16.70
CA VAL A 218 1.88 -2.35 -16.39
C VAL A 218 0.48 -2.90 -16.16
N GLY A 219 -0.10 -2.59 -15.01
CA GLY A 219 -1.45 -3.00 -14.67
C GLY A 219 -2.22 -1.93 -13.91
N ILE A 220 -3.51 -2.18 -13.79
CA ILE A 220 -4.47 -1.26 -13.16
C ILE A 220 -5.18 -1.96 -12.01
N MET A 221 -5.48 -1.19 -10.97
CA MET A 221 -6.35 -1.65 -9.91
C MET A 221 -7.80 -1.33 -10.31
N ILE A 222 -8.61 -2.37 -10.45
CA ILE A 222 -10.06 -2.24 -10.64
C ILE A 222 -10.67 -2.08 -9.26
N GLU A 223 -10.83 -0.82 -8.89
CA GLU A 223 -11.37 -0.44 -7.58
C GLU A 223 -12.39 0.69 -7.63
N THR A 224 -12.64 1.28 -8.80
CA THR A 224 -13.69 2.27 -9.02
C THR A 224 -14.77 1.69 -9.93
N PRO A 225 -16.05 2.13 -9.81
CA PRO A 225 -17.10 1.70 -10.73
C PRO A 225 -16.78 2.06 -12.19
N ALA A 226 -16.16 3.22 -12.42
CA ALA A 226 -15.69 3.63 -13.75
C ALA A 226 -14.67 2.65 -14.32
N ALA A 227 -13.70 2.22 -13.53
CA ALA A 227 -12.70 1.26 -13.98
C ALA A 227 -13.32 -0.08 -14.40
N VAL A 228 -14.38 -0.55 -13.71
CA VAL A 228 -15.11 -1.76 -14.07
C VAL A 228 -15.71 -1.65 -15.48
N GLN A 229 -16.31 -0.50 -15.81
CA GLN A 229 -16.90 -0.28 -17.14
C GLN A 229 -15.84 -0.22 -18.24
N LEU A 230 -14.64 0.26 -17.92
CA LEU A 230 -13.55 0.51 -18.87
C LEU A 230 -12.57 -0.66 -19.01
N ILE A 231 -12.84 -1.83 -18.42
CA ILE A 231 -11.92 -2.99 -18.48
C ILE A 231 -11.55 -3.34 -19.94
N GLY A 232 -12.52 -3.32 -20.85
CA GLY A 232 -12.29 -3.58 -22.27
C GLY A 232 -11.29 -2.60 -22.87
N ASP A 233 -11.52 -1.30 -22.67
CA ASP A 233 -10.67 -0.24 -23.22
C ASP A 233 -9.24 -0.28 -22.64
N PHE A 234 -9.11 -0.59 -21.34
CA PHE A 234 -7.79 -0.77 -20.74
C PHE A 234 -7.03 -1.98 -21.33
N CYS A 235 -7.74 -3.07 -21.65
CA CYS A 235 -7.14 -4.21 -22.34
C CYS A 235 -6.68 -3.85 -23.76
N GLU A 236 -7.44 -3.03 -24.50
CA GLU A 236 -7.05 -2.52 -25.83
C GLU A 236 -5.77 -1.68 -25.77
N GLU A 237 -5.58 -0.92 -24.70
CA GLU A 237 -4.34 -0.19 -24.43
C GLU A 237 -3.16 -1.11 -24.04
N LYS A 238 -3.32 -2.44 -24.03
CA LYS A 238 -2.26 -3.43 -23.74
C LYS A 238 -1.69 -3.30 -22.32
N ILE A 239 -2.55 -3.41 -21.32
CA ILE A 239 -2.10 -3.70 -19.95
C ILE A 239 -1.66 -5.17 -19.83
N ASP A 240 -0.71 -5.44 -18.93
CA ASP A 240 -0.22 -6.79 -18.66
C ASP A 240 -1.07 -7.55 -17.62
N PHE A 241 -1.75 -6.85 -16.73
CA PHE A 241 -2.56 -7.47 -15.68
C PHE A 241 -3.60 -6.51 -15.07
N ILE A 242 -4.57 -7.12 -14.38
CA ILE A 242 -5.59 -6.45 -13.56
C ILE A 242 -5.44 -6.95 -12.12
N SER A 243 -5.62 -6.04 -11.15
CA SER A 243 -5.77 -6.37 -9.74
C SER A 243 -7.11 -5.83 -9.23
N PHE A 244 -7.89 -6.62 -8.50
CA PHE A 244 -9.15 -6.13 -7.95
C PHE A 244 -8.94 -5.56 -6.56
N GLY A 245 -9.15 -4.25 -6.41
CA GLY A 245 -9.18 -3.57 -5.11
C GLY A 245 -10.56 -3.68 -4.48
N THR A 246 -10.93 -4.89 -4.03
CA THR A 246 -12.30 -5.19 -3.61
C THR A 246 -12.78 -4.36 -2.42
N ASN A 247 -11.88 -3.87 -1.58
CA ASN A 247 -12.24 -3.01 -0.45
C ASN A 247 -12.87 -1.70 -0.93
N ASP A 248 -12.19 -0.99 -1.81
CA ASP A 248 -12.63 0.31 -2.33
C ASP A 248 -13.76 0.09 -3.35
N LEU A 249 -13.67 -0.97 -4.16
CA LEU A 249 -14.74 -1.33 -5.09
C LEU A 249 -16.06 -1.58 -4.36
N THR A 250 -16.04 -2.30 -3.23
CA THR A 250 -17.26 -2.55 -2.44
C THR A 250 -17.83 -1.25 -1.90
N GLN A 251 -16.99 -0.38 -1.34
CA GLN A 251 -17.42 0.91 -0.80
C GLN A 251 -18.07 1.80 -1.87
N TYR A 252 -17.46 1.91 -3.05
CA TYR A 252 -18.04 2.72 -4.13
C TYR A 252 -19.26 2.07 -4.81
N MET A 253 -19.28 0.75 -4.96
CA MET A 253 -20.42 0.05 -5.57
C MET A 253 -21.66 0.09 -4.68
N LEU A 254 -21.48 0.03 -3.36
CA LEU A 254 -22.59 0.06 -2.39
C LEU A 254 -22.87 1.47 -1.83
N ALA A 255 -22.02 2.44 -2.14
CA ALA A 255 -22.03 3.78 -1.55
C ALA A 255 -21.97 3.75 0.00
N LEU A 256 -21.08 2.92 0.54
CA LEU A 256 -20.86 2.73 1.98
C LEU A 256 -19.47 3.18 2.38
N ASP A 257 -19.36 3.84 3.54
CA ASP A 257 -18.08 4.10 4.19
C ASP A 257 -17.86 3.05 5.28
N ARG A 258 -16.82 2.23 5.12
CA ARG A 258 -16.49 1.18 6.10
C ARG A 258 -16.08 1.75 7.47
N GLY A 259 -15.74 3.03 7.55
CA GLY A 259 -15.42 3.75 8.78
C GLY A 259 -16.65 4.22 9.55
N ASN A 260 -17.83 4.16 8.95
CA ASN A 260 -19.09 4.55 9.56
C ASN A 260 -19.85 3.31 10.04
N GLU A 261 -19.89 3.10 11.36
CA GLU A 261 -20.55 1.93 11.98
C GLU A 261 -22.07 1.86 11.78
N GLN A 262 -22.71 2.94 11.30
CA GLN A 262 -24.16 2.98 11.07
C GLN A 262 -24.60 2.40 9.72
N VAL A 263 -23.66 2.09 8.83
CA VAL A 263 -23.93 1.65 7.45
C VAL A 263 -23.15 0.38 7.09
#